data_AF-L8PDD4-F1
#
_entry.id   AF-L8PDD4-F1
#
_cell.length_a   1.000
_cell.length_b   1.000
_cell.length_c   1.000
_cell.angle_alpha   90.00
_cell.angle_beta   90.00
_cell.angle_gamma   90.00
#
_symmetry.space_group_name_H-M   'P 1'
#
loop_
_entity.id
_entity.type
_entity.pdbx_description
1 polymer ?
#
loop_
_entity_poly.entity_id
_entity_poly.type
_entity_poly.pdbx_seq_one_letter_code
_entity_poly.pdbx_strand_id
1 'polypeptide(L)'
;MARIAAVLLTLVGAAALVLSAFQPWYEGREPREVALTDLFTGLEPAAAGGAAASMLLPLVAVAAVAVLGLLVRSRAVLAVACVAGLATGILWTVQQIRAVAPVAFEVTEVQRGLWNAGGGVLALVIAAIVLPPRT
;
A
#
# COMPACT_ATOMS: atom_id res chain seq x y z
N MET A 1 -0.32 -13.63 -24.10
CA MET A 1 -1.26 -12.71 -23.41
C MET A 1 -0.96 -12.56 -21.90
N ALA A 2 -0.76 -13.65 -21.15
CA ALA A 2 -0.50 -13.60 -19.69
C ALA A 2 0.63 -12.63 -19.25
N ARG A 3 1.72 -12.52 -20.03
CA ARG A 3 2.82 -11.59 -19.73
C ARG A 3 2.38 -10.12 -19.78
N ILE A 4 1.59 -9.73 -20.77
CA ILE A 4 1.11 -8.34 -20.90
C ILE A 4 0.16 -8.01 -19.75
N ALA A 5 -0.74 -8.94 -19.41
CA ALA A 5 -1.62 -8.78 -18.26
C ALA A 5 -0.84 -8.59 -16.95
N ALA A 6 0.20 -9.40 -16.71
CA ALA A 6 1.05 -9.25 -15.52
C ALA A 6 1.78 -7.90 -15.48
N VAL A 7 2.28 -7.41 -16.62
CA VAL A 7 2.90 -6.08 -16.71
C VAL A 7 1.89 -4.99 -16.36
N LEU A 8 0.73 -4.98 -17.02
CA LEU A 8 -0.30 -3.97 -16.80
C LEU A 8 -0.79 -3.97 -15.35
N LEU A 9 -1.12 -5.14 -14.81
CA LEU A 9 -1.56 -5.29 -13.42
C LEU A 9 -0.49 -4.83 -12.43
N THR A 10 0.79 -5.14 -12.68
CA THR A 10 1.88 -4.68 -11.80
C THR A 10 1.98 -3.15 -11.83
N LEU A 11 1.96 -2.54 -13.02
CA LEU A 11 2.10 -1.09 -13.17
C LEU A 11 0.90 -0.34 -12.58
N VAL A 12 -0.32 -0.83 -12.85
CA VAL A 12 -1.55 -0.27 -12.27
C VAL A 12 -1.54 -0.43 -10.75
N GLY A 13 -1.17 -1.61 -10.24
CA GLY A 13 -1.09 -1.86 -8.80
C GLY A 13 -0.07 -0.98 -8.09
N ALA A 14 1.13 -0.86 -8.65
CA ALA A 14 2.18 0.02 -8.15
C ALA A 14 1.76 1.50 -8.19
N ALA A 15 1.17 1.96 -9.29
CA ALA A 15 0.68 3.33 -9.42
C ALA A 15 -0.46 3.62 -8.43
N ALA A 16 -1.40 2.69 -8.27
CA ALA A 16 -2.52 2.82 -7.33
C ALA A 16 -2.02 2.98 -5.88
N LEU A 17 -1.01 2.21 -5.47
CA LEU A 17 -0.38 2.36 -4.15
C LEU A 17 0.25 3.74 -3.95
N VAL A 18 1.06 4.21 -4.90
CA VAL A 18 1.73 5.51 -4.76
C VAL A 18 0.70 6.65 -4.77
N LEU A 19 -0.25 6.62 -5.70
CA LEU A 19 -1.29 7.66 -5.80
C LEU A 19 -2.24 7.64 -4.60
N SER A 20 -2.49 6.48 -3.99
CA SER A 20 -3.31 6.38 -2.79
C SER A 20 -2.74 7.17 -1.60
N ALA A 21 -1.43 7.43 -1.58
CA ALA A 21 -0.78 8.18 -0.50
C ALA A 21 -1.13 9.68 -0.50
N PHE A 22 -1.65 10.18 -1.62
CA PHE A 22 -2.10 11.56 -1.83
C PHE A 22 -3.62 11.68 -1.74
N GLN A 23 -4.28 10.65 -1.24
CA GLN A 23 -5.72 10.59 -1.11
C GLN A 23 -6.07 10.23 0.33
N PRO A 24 -7.17 10.78 0.87
CA PRO A 24 -7.60 10.43 2.20
C PRO A 24 -7.92 8.94 2.34
N TRP A 25 -7.43 8.32 3.40
CA TRP A 25 -7.70 6.92 3.75
C TRP A 25 -8.87 6.80 4.72
N TYR A 26 -8.97 7.71 5.69
CA TYR A 26 -10.01 7.75 6.72
C TYR A 26 -10.08 9.14 7.35
N GLU A 27 -11.29 9.66 7.57
CA GLU A 27 -11.52 10.98 8.20
C GLU A 27 -10.67 12.13 7.61
N GLY A 28 -10.40 12.11 6.30
CA GLY A 28 -9.62 13.15 5.63
C GLY A 28 -8.10 13.00 5.74
N ARG A 29 -7.59 12.02 6.50
CA ARG A 29 -6.16 11.83 6.72
C ARG A 29 -5.49 11.14 5.54
N GLU A 30 -4.43 11.76 5.01
CA GLU A 30 -3.63 11.20 3.92
C GLU A 30 -2.37 10.49 4.42
N PRO A 31 -1.96 9.34 3.84
CA PRO A 31 -0.75 8.64 4.27
C PRO A 31 0.54 9.46 4.22
N ARG A 32 0.69 10.37 3.24
CA ARG A 32 1.89 11.22 3.15
C ARG A 32 2.05 12.17 4.34
N GLU A 33 1.01 12.37 5.13
CA GLU A 33 0.98 13.22 6.32
C GLU A 33 1.21 12.42 7.61
N VAL A 34 1.09 11.09 7.55
CA VAL A 34 1.29 10.17 8.68
C VAL A 34 2.78 9.84 8.79
N ALA A 35 3.38 10.05 9.97
CA ALA A 35 4.77 9.69 10.18
C ALA A 35 4.95 8.17 10.15
N LEU A 36 6.08 7.70 9.61
CA LEU A 36 6.37 6.28 9.47
C LEU A 36 6.48 5.60 10.85
N THR A 37 7.02 6.31 11.83
CA THR A 37 7.12 5.86 13.22
C THR A 37 5.76 5.52 13.82
N ASP A 38 4.74 6.29 13.45
CA ASP A 38 3.39 6.19 13.99
C ASP A 38 2.70 4.87 13.62
N LEU A 39 3.14 4.22 12.53
CA LEU A 39 2.69 2.86 12.19
C LEU A 39 3.05 1.85 13.28
N PHE A 40 4.08 2.13 14.09
CA PHE A 40 4.58 1.25 15.14
C PHE A 40 4.27 1.77 16.54
N THR A 41 4.32 3.09 16.75
CA THR A 41 4.15 3.72 18.05
C THR A 41 2.72 4.20 18.33
N GLY A 42 1.87 4.31 17.31
CA GLY A 42 0.52 4.88 17.39
C GLY A 42 0.43 6.22 16.65
N LEU A 43 -0.77 6.56 16.15
CA LEU A 43 -1.00 7.79 15.38
C LEU A 43 -0.96 9.01 16.30
N GLU A 44 -0.08 9.96 16.00
CA GLU A 44 -0.05 11.25 16.66
C GLU A 44 -0.77 12.33 15.84
N PRO A 45 -1.20 13.44 16.47
CA PRO A 45 -1.75 14.59 15.73
C PRO A 45 -0.72 15.33 14.88
N ALA A 46 0.58 15.13 15.17
CA ALA A 46 1.66 15.83 14.48
C ALA A 46 1.82 15.30 13.04
N ALA A 47 1.95 16.22 12.09
CA ALA A 47 2.22 15.85 10.71
C ALA A 47 3.65 15.31 10.56
N ALA A 48 3.84 14.39 9.61
CA ALA A 48 5.15 13.84 9.27
C ALA A 48 6.16 14.96 8.97
N GLY A 49 7.40 14.81 9.48
CA GLY A 49 8.51 15.74 9.25
C GLY A 49 9.05 15.79 7.81
N GLY A 50 8.28 15.32 6.81
CA GLY A 50 8.63 15.27 5.41
C GLY A 50 8.31 13.93 4.74
N ALA A 51 8.34 13.90 3.40
CA ALA A 51 7.94 12.74 2.59
C ALA A 51 8.73 11.45 2.94
N ALA A 52 10.04 11.57 3.22
CA ALA A 52 10.90 10.44 3.57
C ALA A 52 10.63 9.89 4.99
N ALA A 53 10.01 10.68 5.86
CA ALA A 53 9.62 10.25 7.20
C ALA A 53 8.14 9.85 7.27
N SER A 54 7.44 9.78 6.13
CA SER A 54 6.01 9.51 6.06
C SER A 54 5.68 8.10 5.57
N MET A 55 4.43 7.70 5.73
CA MET A 55 3.89 6.45 5.19
C MET A 55 3.92 6.38 3.65
N LEU A 56 4.21 7.48 2.94
CA LEU A 56 4.51 7.43 1.50
C LEU A 56 5.73 6.54 1.23
N LEU A 57 6.74 6.55 2.10
CA LEU A 57 7.99 5.80 1.91
C LEU A 57 7.74 4.27 1.76
N PRO A 58 7.04 3.59 2.69
CA PRO A 58 6.75 2.17 2.50
C PRO A 58 5.89 1.87 1.28
N LEU A 59 4.93 2.74 0.91
CA LEU A 59 4.10 2.54 -0.30
C LEU A 59 4.93 2.63 -1.59
N VAL A 60 5.85 3.60 -1.66
CA VAL A 60 6.81 3.73 -2.77
C VAL A 60 7.78 2.55 -2.79
N ALA A 61 8.25 2.10 -1.63
CA ALA A 61 9.11 0.92 -1.53
C ALA A 61 8.40 -0.34 -2.06
N VAL A 62 7.13 -0.54 -1.70
CA VAL A 62 6.31 -1.64 -2.23
C VAL A 62 6.20 -1.56 -3.75
N ALA A 63 5.88 -0.37 -4.29
CA ALA A 63 5.80 -0.15 -5.73
C ALA A 63 7.14 -0.46 -6.43
N ALA A 64 8.25 0.00 -5.87
CA ALA A 64 9.59 -0.25 -6.40
C ALA A 64 9.95 -1.74 -6.39
N VAL A 65 9.67 -2.45 -5.28
CA VAL A 65 9.90 -3.90 -5.17
C VAL A 65 9.00 -4.66 -6.16
N ALA A 66 7.75 -4.23 -6.35
CA ALA A 66 6.87 -4.84 -7.33
C ALA A 66 7.40 -4.71 -8.77
N VAL A 67 7.85 -3.51 -9.15
CA VAL A 67 8.46 -3.25 -10.47
C VAL A 67 9.75 -4.07 -10.62
N LEU A 68 10.60 -4.14 -9.60
CA LEU A 68 11.77 -5.02 -9.58
C LEU A 68 11.38 -6.47 -9.81
N GLY A 69 10.38 -6.99 -9.09
CA GLY A 69 9.87 -8.35 -9.24
C GLY A 69 9.38 -8.65 -10.65
N LEU A 70 8.75 -7.68 -11.31
CA LEU A 70 8.36 -7.79 -12.71
C LEU A 70 9.56 -7.81 -13.66
N LEU A 71 10.53 -6.90 -13.48
CA LEU A 71 11.74 -6.81 -14.32
C LEU A 71 12.56 -8.08 -14.21
N VAL A 72 12.77 -8.56 -12.98
CA VAL A 72 13.40 -9.84 -12.72
C VAL A 72 12.43 -11.01 -12.91
N ARG A 73 11.19 -10.84 -13.37
CA ARG A 73 10.26 -11.95 -13.60
C ARG A 73 10.20 -12.97 -12.43
N SER A 74 10.24 -12.49 -11.20
CA SER A 74 10.26 -13.29 -9.98
C SER A 74 8.95 -13.16 -9.21
N ARG A 75 8.19 -14.27 -9.16
CA ARG A 75 6.95 -14.35 -8.37
C ARG A 75 7.20 -14.15 -6.88
N ALA A 76 8.34 -14.63 -6.38
CA ALA A 76 8.73 -14.46 -4.98
C ALA A 76 8.92 -12.99 -4.62
N VAL A 77 9.57 -12.21 -5.48
CA VAL A 77 9.77 -10.76 -5.26
C VAL A 77 8.43 -10.01 -5.32
N LEU A 78 7.54 -10.36 -6.26
CA LEU A 78 6.18 -9.80 -6.28
C LEU A 78 5.38 -10.17 -5.04
N ALA A 79 5.49 -11.40 -4.54
CA ALA A 79 4.83 -11.82 -3.31
C ALA A 79 5.34 -11.02 -2.10
N VAL A 80 6.64 -10.76 -2.01
CA VAL A 80 7.20 -9.87 -0.98
C VAL A 80 6.61 -8.46 -1.06
N ALA A 81 6.46 -7.89 -2.26
CA ALA A 81 5.80 -6.60 -2.42
C ALA A 81 4.34 -6.65 -1.94
N CYS A 82 3.59 -7.70 -2.27
CA CYS A 82 2.20 -7.86 -1.82
C CYS A 82 2.11 -7.93 -0.29
N VAL A 83 2.97 -8.73 0.34
CA VAL A 83 3.02 -8.85 1.81
C VAL A 83 3.38 -7.52 2.46
N ALA A 84 4.36 -6.79 1.92
CA ALA A 84 4.75 -5.48 2.44
C ALA A 84 3.63 -4.43 2.29
N GLY A 85 2.89 -4.45 1.16
CA GLY A 85 1.72 -3.60 0.94
C GLY A 85 0.59 -3.90 1.94
N LEU A 86 0.27 -5.18 2.14
CA LEU A 86 -0.71 -5.61 3.15
C LEU A 86 -0.27 -5.21 4.56
N ALA A 87 0.99 -5.47 4.93
CA ALA A 87 1.51 -5.13 6.25
C ALA A 87 1.40 -3.63 6.52
N THR A 88 1.73 -2.79 5.53
CA THR A 88 1.63 -1.33 5.64
C THR A 88 0.18 -0.90 5.89
N GLY A 89 -0.78 -1.44 5.10
CA GLY A 89 -2.20 -1.12 5.27
C GLY A 89 -2.78 -1.64 6.60
N ILE A 90 -2.42 -2.85 7.00
CA ILE A 90 -2.88 -3.47 8.25
C ILE A 90 -2.34 -2.70 9.46
N LEU A 91 -1.03 -2.40 9.49
CA LEU A 91 -0.43 -1.62 10.58
C LEU A 91 -1.13 -0.29 10.74
N TRP A 92 -1.29 0.46 9.65
CA TRP A 92 -2.02 1.73 9.69
C TRP A 92 -3.45 1.56 10.20
N THR A 93 -4.20 0.56 9.72
CA THR A 93 -5.58 0.31 10.13
C THR A 93 -5.66 -0.01 11.62
N VAL A 94 -4.76 -0.83 12.14
CA VAL A 94 -4.67 -1.16 13.57
C VAL A 94 -4.41 0.09 14.41
N GLN A 95 -3.51 0.97 13.96
CA GLN A 95 -3.21 2.21 14.69
C GLN A 95 -4.36 3.21 14.61
N GLN A 96 -5.06 3.31 13.47
CA GLN A 96 -6.26 4.14 13.35
C GLN A 96 -7.37 3.67 14.29
N ILE A 97 -7.66 2.37 14.32
CA ILE A 97 -8.65 1.78 15.24
C ILE A 97 -8.31 2.08 16.71
N ARG A 98 -7.02 2.02 17.06
CA ARG A 98 -6.55 2.38 18.42
C ARG A 98 -6.73 3.86 18.71
N ALA A 99 -6.48 4.73 17.74
CA ALA A 99 -6.58 6.18 17.90
C ALA A 99 -8.02 6.66 18.13
N VAL A 100 -9.01 6.07 17.44
CA VAL A 100 -10.43 6.44 17.61
C VAL A 100 -11.20 5.57 18.62
N ALA A 101 -10.55 4.55 19.18
CA ALA A 101 -11.12 3.43 19.94
C ALA A 101 -12.00 2.47 19.11
N PRO A 102 -11.96 1.14 19.37
CA PRO A 102 -12.57 0.15 18.48
C PRO A 102 -14.07 0.30 18.23
N VAL A 103 -14.81 0.79 19.22
CA VAL A 103 -16.28 0.96 19.13
C VAL A 103 -16.68 2.13 18.23
N ALA A 104 -15.80 3.11 18.03
CA ALA A 104 -16.06 4.30 17.22
C ALA A 104 -15.47 4.21 15.81
N PHE A 105 -14.79 3.11 15.46
CA PHE A 105 -14.30 2.92 14.09
C PHE A 105 -15.45 2.59 13.15
N GLU A 106 -15.82 3.55 12.30
CA GLU A 106 -16.87 3.38 11.31
C GLU A 106 -16.29 3.06 9.92
N VAL A 107 -16.69 1.92 9.33
CA VAL A 107 -16.24 1.51 7.98
C VAL A 107 -16.74 2.48 6.89
N THR A 108 -17.85 3.18 7.15
CA THR A 108 -18.40 4.22 6.26
C THR A 108 -17.48 5.41 6.09
N GLU A 109 -16.59 5.66 7.05
CA GLU A 109 -15.57 6.72 6.99
C GLU A 109 -14.30 6.30 6.24
N VAL A 110 -14.23 5.05 5.75
CA VAL A 110 -13.16 4.60 4.86
C VAL A 110 -13.28 5.28 3.51
N GLN A 111 -12.24 6.02 3.15
CA GLN A 111 -12.21 6.87 1.98
C GLN A 111 -11.46 6.24 0.80
N ARG A 112 -11.53 6.91 -0.35
CA ARG A 112 -11.05 6.42 -1.66
C ARG A 112 -9.60 5.97 -1.63
N GLY A 113 -8.73 6.63 -0.86
CA GLY A 113 -7.32 6.30 -0.79
C GLY A 113 -7.09 4.87 -0.31
N LEU A 114 -7.77 4.44 0.76
CA LEU A 114 -7.59 3.08 1.29
C LEU A 114 -8.11 2.03 0.31
N TRP A 115 -9.24 2.28 -0.36
CA TRP A 115 -9.76 1.42 -1.42
C TRP A 115 -8.80 1.28 -2.59
N ASN A 116 -8.17 2.38 -3.01
CA ASN A 116 -7.17 2.37 -4.07
C ASN A 116 -5.90 1.62 -3.67
N ALA A 117 -5.44 1.77 -2.43
CA ALA A 117 -4.32 1.01 -1.90
C ALA A 117 -4.64 -0.50 -1.90
N GLY A 118 -5.79 -0.89 -1.37
CA GLY A 118 -6.26 -2.28 -1.35
C GLY A 118 -6.42 -2.88 -2.76
N GLY A 119 -7.04 -2.14 -3.68
CA GLY A 119 -7.15 -2.52 -5.09
C GLY A 119 -5.78 -2.65 -5.77
N GLY A 120 -4.83 -1.77 -5.42
CA GLY A 120 -3.45 -1.83 -5.90
C GLY A 120 -2.73 -3.11 -5.45
N VAL A 121 -2.82 -3.45 -4.17
CA VAL A 121 -2.28 -4.72 -3.64
C VAL A 121 -2.94 -5.93 -4.31
N LEU A 122 -4.26 -5.91 -4.48
CA LEU A 122 -4.98 -6.99 -5.16
C LEU A 122 -4.50 -7.17 -6.60
N ALA A 123 -4.30 -6.08 -7.34
CA ALA A 123 -3.73 -6.13 -8.69
C ALA A 123 -2.31 -6.73 -8.69
N LEU A 124 -1.47 -6.39 -7.71
CA LEU A 124 -0.14 -6.99 -7.55
C LEU A 124 -0.22 -8.51 -7.27
N VAL A 125 -1.17 -8.94 -6.43
CA VAL A 125 -1.39 -10.37 -6.14
C VAL A 125 -1.77 -11.12 -7.43
N ILE A 126 -2.71 -10.58 -8.21
CA ILE A 126 -3.10 -11.19 -9.49
C ILE A 126 -1.92 -11.21 -10.46
N ALA A 127 -1.12 -10.13 -10.52
CA ALA A 127 0.07 -10.09 -11.34
C ALA A 127 1.08 -11.19 -10.96
N ALA A 128 1.30 -11.42 -9.66
CA ALA A 128 2.19 -12.45 -9.15
C ALA A 128 1.73 -13.87 -9.56
N ILE A 129 0.42 -14.13 -9.53
CA ILE A 129 -0.17 -15.40 -9.93
C ILE A 129 -0.01 -15.65 -11.43
N VAL A 130 -0.28 -14.63 -12.26
CA VAL A 130 -0.32 -14.75 -13.73
C VAL A 130 1.07 -14.63 -14.37
N LEU A 131 2.06 -14.06 -13.68
CA LEU A 131 3.43 -13.89 -14.21
C LEU A 131 4.03 -15.25 -14.63
N PRO A 132 4.43 -15.44 -15.90
CA PRO A 132 5.01 -16.71 -16.33
C PRO A 132 6.37 -17.00 -15.67
N PRO A 133 6.70 -18.28 -15.37
CA PRO A 133 8.03 -18.67 -14.89
C PRO A 133 9.13 -18.26 -15.87
N ARG A 134 10.36 -18.08 -15.37
CA ARG A 134 11.56 -18.05 -16.21
C ARG A 134 11.83 -19.49 -16.67
N THR A 135 11.34 -19.85 -17.85
CA THR A 135 11.74 -21.07 -18.58
C THR A 135 13.14 -20.91 -19.15
#